data_AF-E2G4H0-F1
#
_entry.id   AF-E2G4H0-F1
#
_cell.length_a   1.000
_cell.length_b   1.000
_cell.length_c   1.000
_cell.angle_alpha   90.00
_cell.angle_beta   90.00
_cell.angle_gamma   90.00
#
_symmetry.space_group_name_H-M   'P 1'
#
loop_
_entity.id
_entity.type
_entity.pdbx_description
1 polymer ?
#
loop_
_entity_poly.entity_id
_entity_poly.type
_entity_poly.pdbx_seq_one_letter_code
_entity_poly.pdbx_strand_id
1 'polypeptide(L)'
;GMDKMLIDAFGDVTITGDGATILKEMEVQHPAAKLLIEVAKAQDAEVGDGTTTVVVLAGKLLELGEELLEEGIHPTIVIDGYKKAADYALKVAEEFAKPIDLTKEQLLKVVSSSLSSKVVAETRDYLAGLVVEAALQAVETRDGKPYLDLDWTKIEKKKGKSIYETQLVRGIVLDKEVVHPGMPKRVTNAKIAILDAPLEIEKPEWTTKISVTSPDQIKAFLDQEAEILKSYVDHLASIGANVVITQKGID
;
A
#
# COMPACT_ATOMS: atom_id res chain seq x y z
N GLY A 1 -20.35 8.08 10.01
CA GLY A 1 -20.33 7.87 11.47
C GLY A 1 -19.40 8.90 12.09
N MET A 2 -19.26 8.92 13.41
CA MET A 2 -18.22 9.75 14.06
C MET A 2 -16.91 8.98 14.13
N ASP A 3 -15.80 9.65 13.85
CA ASP A 3 -14.46 9.08 13.99
C ASP A 3 -14.15 8.76 15.47
N LYS A 4 -13.11 7.95 15.67
CA LYS A 4 -12.60 7.57 16.99
C LYS A 4 -11.15 8.00 17.09
N MET A 5 -10.81 8.58 18.24
CA MET A 5 -9.43 8.85 18.64
C MET A 5 -8.97 7.68 19.51
N LEU A 6 -7.91 7.02 19.08
CA LEU A 6 -7.29 5.87 19.73
C LEU A 6 -5.90 6.32 20.18
N ILE A 7 -5.56 6.03 21.43
CA ILE A 7 -4.27 6.35 22.02
C ILE A 7 -3.66 5.02 22.45
N ASP A 8 -2.51 4.68 21.89
CA ASP A 8 -1.83 3.45 22.25
C ASP A 8 -1.06 3.57 23.59
N ALA A 9 -0.41 2.49 24.03
CA ALA A 9 0.36 2.47 25.26
C ALA A 9 1.60 3.40 25.22
N PHE A 10 2.07 3.77 24.04
CA PHE A 10 3.23 4.63 23.82
C PHE A 10 2.83 6.12 23.67
N GLY A 11 1.54 6.42 23.59
CA GLY A 11 0.99 7.76 23.42
C GLY A 11 0.81 8.19 21.97
N ASP A 12 0.99 7.29 21.00
CA ASP A 12 0.69 7.58 19.60
C ASP A 12 -0.83 7.68 19.39
N VAL A 13 -1.24 8.75 18.70
CA VAL A 13 -2.65 9.09 18.50
C VAL A 13 -3.06 8.76 17.07
N THR A 14 -4.04 7.86 16.95
CA THR A 14 -4.66 7.48 15.68
C THR A 14 -6.11 7.97 15.66
N ILE A 15 -6.47 8.77 14.66
CA ILE A 15 -7.87 9.21 14.44
C ILE A 15 -8.38 8.53 13.18
N THR A 16 -9.43 7.72 13.32
CA THR A 16 -10.01 7.00 12.19
C THR A 16 -11.47 6.66 12.40
N GLY A 17 -12.23 6.66 11.30
CA GLY A 17 -13.58 6.12 11.22
C GLY A 17 -13.63 4.72 10.60
N ASP A 18 -12.47 4.14 10.27
CA ASP A 18 -12.38 2.80 9.71
C ASP A 18 -12.50 1.71 10.78
N GLY A 19 -13.44 0.77 10.57
CA GLY A 19 -13.76 -0.27 11.53
C GLY A 19 -12.62 -1.26 11.76
N ALA A 20 -11.93 -1.68 10.69
CA ALA A 20 -10.80 -2.60 10.80
C ALA A 20 -9.63 -1.97 11.56
N THR A 21 -9.31 -0.70 11.27
CA THR A 21 -8.28 0.05 12.00
C THR A 21 -8.64 0.21 13.48
N ILE A 22 -9.89 0.61 13.80
CA ILE A 22 -10.34 0.74 15.19
C ILE A 22 -10.16 -0.59 15.94
N LEU A 23 -10.62 -1.68 15.35
CA LEU A 23 -10.58 -3.01 15.95
C LEU A 23 -9.17 -3.56 16.10
N LYS A 24 -8.23 -3.16 15.23
CA LYS A 24 -6.82 -3.55 15.30
C LYS A 24 -6.08 -2.82 16.44
N GLU A 25 -6.34 -1.53 16.62
CA GLU A 25 -5.71 -0.71 17.65
C GLU A 25 -6.32 -0.96 19.05
N MET A 26 -7.53 -1.50 19.12
CA MET A 26 -8.15 -1.88 20.39
C MET A 26 -7.52 -3.14 21.00
N GLU A 27 -7.06 -3.04 22.24
CA GLU A 27 -6.57 -4.20 23.01
C GLU A 27 -7.73 -5.09 23.51
N VAL A 28 -8.18 -6.00 22.66
CA VAL A 28 -9.29 -6.91 22.99
C VAL A 28 -8.78 -8.24 23.56
N GLN A 29 -9.20 -8.55 24.79
CA GLN A 29 -8.82 -9.79 25.49
C GLN A 29 -9.75 -10.96 25.15
N HIS A 30 -11.05 -10.71 24.96
CA HIS A 30 -12.06 -11.76 24.82
C HIS A 30 -11.89 -12.53 23.50
N PRO A 31 -11.77 -13.88 23.50
CA PRO A 31 -11.54 -14.67 22.29
C PRO A 31 -12.60 -14.48 21.21
N ALA A 32 -13.89 -14.42 21.57
CA ALA A 32 -14.96 -14.22 20.59
C ALA A 32 -14.86 -12.85 19.89
N ALA A 33 -14.39 -11.82 20.61
CA ALA A 33 -14.21 -10.51 20.01
C ALA A 33 -12.97 -10.49 19.10
N LYS A 34 -11.92 -11.27 19.41
CA LYS A 34 -10.80 -11.48 18.46
C LYS A 34 -11.26 -12.11 17.14
N LEU A 35 -12.22 -13.04 17.17
CA LEU A 35 -12.78 -13.59 15.93
C LEU A 35 -13.47 -12.51 15.09
N LEU A 36 -14.19 -11.57 15.70
CA LEU A 36 -14.79 -10.44 14.99
C LEU A 36 -13.75 -9.50 14.37
N ILE A 37 -12.62 -9.30 15.05
CA ILE A 37 -11.49 -8.53 14.51
C ILE A 37 -10.94 -9.21 13.24
N GLU A 38 -10.76 -10.53 13.27
CA GLU A 38 -10.27 -11.28 12.09
C GLU A 38 -11.26 -11.23 10.92
N VAL A 39 -12.57 -11.25 11.18
CA VAL A 39 -13.59 -11.05 10.13
C VAL A 39 -13.48 -9.65 9.52
N ALA A 40 -13.29 -8.61 10.32
CA ALA A 40 -13.11 -7.24 9.82
C ALA A 40 -11.85 -7.10 8.97
N LYS A 41 -10.74 -7.73 9.40
CA LYS A 41 -9.47 -7.76 8.64
C LYS A 41 -9.60 -8.49 7.30
N ALA A 42 -10.31 -9.63 7.28
CA ALA A 42 -10.55 -10.36 6.04
C ALA A 42 -11.36 -9.53 5.05
N GLN A 43 -12.40 -8.82 5.53
CA GLN A 43 -13.19 -7.91 4.70
C GLN A 43 -12.35 -6.74 4.15
N ASP A 44 -11.46 -6.18 4.97
CA ASP A 44 -10.54 -5.12 4.56
C ASP A 44 -9.55 -5.59 3.48
N ALA A 45 -9.00 -6.80 3.63
CA ALA A 45 -8.03 -7.35 2.68
C ALA A 45 -8.66 -7.71 1.32
N GLU A 46 -9.88 -8.24 1.30
CA GLU A 46 -10.54 -8.70 0.07
C GLU A 46 -11.30 -7.58 -0.67
N VAL A 47 -11.93 -6.66 0.06
CA VAL A 47 -12.85 -5.65 -0.52
C VAL A 47 -12.41 -4.22 -0.20
N GLY A 48 -11.80 -3.98 0.96
CA GLY A 48 -11.33 -2.65 1.40
C GLY A 48 -12.42 -1.69 1.89
N ASP A 49 -13.69 -2.11 1.93
CA ASP A 49 -14.80 -1.35 2.50
C ASP A 49 -15.81 -2.28 3.20
N GLY A 50 -16.68 -1.71 4.03
CA GLY A 50 -17.71 -2.46 4.77
C GLY A 50 -17.20 -3.17 6.03
N THR A 51 -15.98 -2.85 6.48
CA THR A 51 -15.34 -3.42 7.70
C THR A 51 -16.20 -3.23 8.95
N THR A 52 -16.85 -2.07 9.10
CA THR A 52 -17.81 -1.83 10.19
C THR A 52 -19.10 -2.62 9.99
N THR A 53 -19.60 -2.70 8.75
CA THR A 53 -20.87 -3.36 8.42
C THR A 53 -20.82 -4.84 8.76
N VAL A 54 -19.73 -5.54 8.41
CA VAL A 54 -19.61 -6.98 8.67
C VAL A 54 -19.62 -7.29 10.17
N VAL A 55 -18.98 -6.44 10.99
CA VAL A 55 -18.92 -6.63 12.44
C VAL A 55 -20.27 -6.35 13.10
N VAL A 56 -20.95 -5.27 12.69
CA VAL A 56 -22.30 -4.96 13.19
C VAL A 56 -23.29 -6.04 12.79
N LEU A 57 -23.21 -6.54 11.56
CA LEU A 57 -24.05 -7.63 11.07
C LEU A 57 -23.81 -8.92 11.87
N ALA A 58 -22.55 -9.30 12.10
CA ALA A 58 -22.20 -10.46 12.90
C ALA A 58 -22.72 -10.34 14.34
N GLY A 59 -22.57 -9.16 14.96
CA GLY A 59 -23.12 -8.88 16.29
C GLY A 59 -24.64 -9.06 16.34
N LYS A 60 -25.37 -8.53 15.35
CA LYS A 60 -26.83 -8.66 15.31
C LYS A 60 -27.30 -10.09 15.02
N LEU A 61 -26.57 -10.84 14.19
CA LEU A 61 -26.84 -12.26 13.97
C LEU A 61 -26.62 -13.10 15.24
N LEU A 62 -25.62 -12.77 16.06
CA LEU A 62 -25.41 -13.44 17.33
C LEU A 62 -26.52 -13.14 18.34
N GLU A 63 -26.94 -11.88 18.44
CA GLU A 63 -28.05 -11.45 19.31
C GLU A 63 -29.35 -12.19 18.95
N LEU A 64 -29.73 -12.22 17.67
CA LEU A 64 -30.92 -12.96 17.20
C LEU A 64 -30.75 -14.49 17.33
N GLY A 65 -29.51 -14.98 17.24
CA GLY A 65 -29.20 -16.38 17.48
C GLY A 65 -29.43 -16.78 18.93
N GLU A 66 -29.06 -15.91 19.88
CA GLU A 66 -29.27 -16.11 21.31
C GLU A 66 -30.76 -16.24 21.65
N GLU A 67 -31.63 -15.38 21.10
CA GLU A 67 -33.09 -15.46 21.27
C GLU A 67 -33.65 -16.85 20.89
N LEU A 68 -33.19 -17.41 19.76
CA LEU A 68 -33.61 -18.74 19.30
C LEU A 68 -33.11 -19.87 20.23
N LEU A 69 -31.92 -19.71 20.80
CA LEU A 69 -31.37 -20.68 21.76
C LEU A 69 -32.14 -20.63 23.08
N GLU A 70 -32.56 -19.45 23.54
CA GLU A 70 -33.39 -19.28 24.73
C GLU A 70 -34.79 -19.93 24.57
N GLU A 71 -35.34 -19.94 23.35
CA GLU A 71 -36.55 -20.69 23.00
C GLU A 71 -36.35 -22.21 22.96
N GLY A 72 -35.12 -22.70 23.16
CA GLY A 72 -34.78 -24.12 23.18
C GLY A 72 -34.49 -24.72 21.81
N ILE A 73 -34.29 -23.91 20.77
CA ILE A 73 -33.92 -24.40 19.45
C ILE A 73 -32.46 -24.88 19.49
N HIS A 74 -32.20 -26.09 18.97
CA HIS A 74 -30.86 -26.65 18.98
C HIS A 74 -29.89 -25.82 18.10
N PRO A 75 -28.66 -25.48 18.54
CA PRO A 75 -27.73 -24.62 17.79
C PRO A 75 -27.48 -25.07 16.35
N THR A 76 -27.43 -26.37 16.10
CA THR A 76 -27.26 -26.94 14.74
C THR A 76 -28.36 -26.50 13.78
N ILE A 77 -29.60 -26.35 14.26
CA ILE A 77 -30.74 -25.91 13.44
C ILE A 77 -30.57 -24.42 13.10
N VAL A 78 -30.16 -23.60 14.06
CA VAL A 78 -29.88 -22.17 13.85
C VAL A 78 -28.78 -21.99 12.80
N ILE A 79 -27.67 -22.74 12.93
CA ILE A 79 -26.54 -22.69 12.00
C ILE A 79 -26.98 -23.10 10.59
N ASP A 80 -27.76 -24.19 10.44
CA ASP A 80 -28.27 -24.63 9.14
C ASP A 80 -29.23 -23.60 8.52
N GLY A 81 -30.09 -22.99 9.34
CA GLY A 81 -30.96 -21.89 8.93
C GLY A 81 -30.18 -20.68 8.43
N TYR A 82 -29.13 -20.25 9.14
CA TYR A 82 -28.30 -19.11 8.75
C TYR A 82 -27.52 -19.38 7.46
N LYS A 83 -27.01 -20.60 7.26
CA LYS A 83 -26.36 -20.98 6.00
C LYS A 83 -27.32 -20.86 4.81
N LYS A 84 -28.53 -21.41 4.95
CA LYS A 84 -29.57 -21.32 3.90
C LYS A 84 -29.98 -19.87 3.63
N ALA A 85 -30.09 -19.05 4.68
CA ALA A 85 -30.41 -17.64 4.57
C ALA A 85 -29.29 -16.85 3.86
N ALA A 86 -28.01 -17.14 4.17
CA ALA A 86 -26.87 -16.53 3.51
C ALA A 86 -26.83 -16.87 2.01
N ASP A 87 -27.01 -18.15 1.65
CA ASP A 87 -27.06 -18.58 0.24
C ASP A 87 -28.19 -17.89 -0.53
N TYR A 88 -29.35 -17.70 0.10
CA TYR A 88 -30.47 -16.99 -0.51
C TYR A 88 -30.19 -15.49 -0.63
N ALA A 89 -29.61 -14.86 0.41
CA ALA A 89 -29.25 -13.45 0.39
C ALA A 89 -28.24 -13.13 -0.73
N LEU A 90 -27.28 -14.02 -0.99
CA LEU A 90 -26.32 -13.87 -2.09
C LEU A 90 -27.01 -13.90 -3.46
N LYS A 91 -27.95 -14.83 -3.68
CA LYS A 91 -28.75 -14.88 -4.92
C LYS A 91 -29.55 -13.60 -5.14
N VAL A 92 -30.19 -13.11 -4.08
CA VAL A 92 -30.94 -11.85 -4.13
C VAL A 92 -29.99 -10.68 -4.43
N ALA A 93 -28.82 -10.64 -3.80
CA ALA A 93 -27.83 -9.60 -4.06
C ALA A 93 -27.37 -9.59 -5.53
N GLU A 94 -27.17 -10.76 -6.15
CA GLU A 94 -26.85 -10.90 -7.58
C GLU A 94 -27.98 -10.39 -8.49
N GLU A 95 -29.25 -10.65 -8.13
CA GLU A 95 -30.41 -10.14 -8.88
C GLU A 95 -30.52 -8.61 -8.85
N PHE A 96 -30.12 -7.99 -7.73
CA PHE A 96 -30.10 -6.53 -7.59
C PHE A 96 -28.82 -5.88 -8.12
N ALA A 97 -27.76 -6.66 -8.36
CA ALA A 97 -26.49 -6.17 -8.85
C ALA A 97 -26.67 -5.58 -10.26
N LYS A 98 -26.25 -4.32 -10.42
CA LYS A 98 -26.29 -3.64 -11.71
C LYS A 98 -24.89 -3.66 -12.32
N PRO A 99 -24.70 -4.22 -13.53
CA PRO A 99 -23.43 -4.09 -14.22
C PRO A 99 -23.15 -2.60 -14.47
N ILE A 100 -21.91 -2.20 -14.23
CA ILE A 100 -21.43 -0.85 -14.51
C ILE A 100 -20.37 -0.92 -15.60
N ASP A 101 -20.35 0.10 -16.43
CA ASP A 101 -19.27 0.34 -17.38
C ASP A 101 -18.11 1.00 -16.64
N LEU A 102 -16.88 0.68 -17.03
CA LEU A 102 -15.67 1.24 -16.41
C LEU A 102 -15.36 2.65 -16.94
N THR A 103 -16.40 3.49 -16.96
CA THR A 103 -16.31 4.89 -17.32
C THR A 103 -15.87 5.71 -16.13
N LYS A 104 -15.09 6.77 -16.37
CA LYS A 104 -14.63 7.69 -15.33
C LYS A 104 -15.79 8.21 -14.47
N GLU A 105 -16.92 8.55 -15.06
CA GLU A 105 -18.09 9.09 -14.37
C GLU A 105 -18.73 8.09 -13.39
N GLN A 106 -18.83 6.81 -13.77
CA GLN A 106 -19.40 5.79 -12.90
C GLN A 106 -18.43 5.44 -11.77
N LEU A 107 -17.13 5.32 -12.06
CA LEU A 107 -16.11 5.09 -11.04
C LEU A 107 -16.05 6.23 -10.02
N LEU A 108 -16.17 7.49 -10.45
CA LEU A 108 -16.21 8.64 -9.55
C LEU A 108 -17.37 8.57 -8.55
N LYS A 109 -18.55 8.10 -8.98
CA LYS A 109 -19.69 7.94 -8.07
C LYS A 109 -19.41 6.89 -6.99
N VAL A 110 -18.82 5.76 -7.38
CA VAL A 110 -18.46 4.68 -6.44
C VAL A 110 -17.42 5.16 -5.43
N VAL A 111 -16.33 5.76 -5.91
CA VAL A 111 -15.24 6.23 -5.04
C VAL A 111 -15.71 7.38 -4.13
N SER A 112 -16.47 8.34 -4.66
CA SER A 112 -17.02 9.44 -3.85
C SER A 112 -17.95 8.92 -2.75
N SER A 113 -18.77 7.89 -3.04
CA SER A 113 -19.62 7.25 -2.03
C SER A 113 -18.80 6.62 -0.90
N SER A 114 -17.73 5.88 -1.21
CA SER A 114 -16.87 5.26 -0.18
C SER A 114 -16.18 6.31 0.70
N LEU A 115 -15.66 7.38 0.09
CA LEU A 115 -14.98 8.49 0.80
C LEU A 115 -15.92 9.35 1.65
N SER A 116 -17.23 9.33 1.38
CA SER A 116 -18.23 10.17 2.07
C SER A 116 -18.36 9.87 3.57
N SER A 117 -17.93 8.70 3.99
CA SER A 117 -18.04 8.24 5.39
C SER A 117 -16.79 8.52 6.23
N LYS A 118 -15.73 9.07 5.63
CA LYS A 118 -14.39 9.22 6.21
C LYS A 118 -14.07 10.69 6.52
N VAL A 119 -12.98 10.92 7.26
CA VAL A 119 -12.46 12.27 7.61
C VAL A 119 -12.32 13.20 6.39
N VAL A 120 -12.02 12.62 5.22
CA VAL A 120 -11.81 13.34 3.97
C VAL A 120 -13.09 13.66 3.20
N ALA A 121 -14.27 13.47 3.80
CA ALA A 121 -15.57 13.63 3.13
C ALA A 121 -15.76 15.00 2.45
N GLU A 122 -15.25 16.08 3.06
CA GLU A 122 -15.31 17.43 2.47
C GLU A 122 -14.48 17.54 1.18
N THR A 123 -13.39 16.78 1.10
CA THR A 123 -12.46 16.77 -0.05
C THR A 123 -12.70 15.60 -1.00
N ARG A 124 -13.80 14.86 -0.82
CA ARG A 124 -14.04 13.57 -1.49
C ARG A 124 -14.02 13.68 -3.01
N ASP A 125 -14.58 14.75 -3.59
CA ASP A 125 -14.71 14.87 -5.04
C ASP A 125 -13.34 15.12 -5.69
N TYR A 126 -12.48 15.88 -5.01
CA TYR A 126 -11.10 16.11 -5.42
C TYR A 126 -10.27 14.81 -5.36
N LEU A 127 -10.30 14.12 -4.21
CA LEU A 127 -9.56 12.88 -4.02
C LEU A 127 -10.08 11.75 -4.93
N ALA A 128 -11.40 11.65 -5.12
CA ALA A 128 -11.99 10.68 -6.04
C ALA A 128 -11.49 10.89 -7.47
N GLY A 129 -11.36 12.16 -7.90
CA GLY A 129 -10.73 12.52 -9.18
C GLY A 129 -9.33 11.93 -9.33
N LEU A 130 -8.47 12.17 -8.33
CA LEU A 130 -7.10 11.68 -8.33
C LEU A 130 -7.01 10.15 -8.31
N VAL A 131 -7.80 9.50 -7.47
CA VAL A 131 -7.81 8.03 -7.32
C VAL A 131 -8.27 7.36 -8.61
N VAL A 132 -9.34 7.86 -9.23
CA VAL A 132 -9.85 7.30 -10.49
C VAL A 132 -8.85 7.51 -11.62
N GLU A 133 -8.19 8.68 -11.68
CA GLU A 133 -7.14 8.92 -12.69
C GLU A 133 -5.92 8.02 -12.48
N ALA A 134 -5.50 7.80 -11.23
CA ALA A 134 -4.41 6.88 -10.91
C ALA A 134 -4.76 5.44 -11.31
N ALA A 135 -5.95 4.96 -10.94
CA ALA A 135 -6.42 3.62 -11.25
C ALA A 135 -6.55 3.39 -12.77
N LEU A 136 -7.10 4.36 -13.50
CA LEU A 136 -7.21 4.27 -14.97
C LEU A 136 -5.85 4.31 -15.68
N GLN A 137 -4.84 4.92 -15.07
CA GLN A 137 -3.48 4.91 -15.60
C GLN A 137 -2.75 3.59 -15.30
N ALA A 138 -3.02 2.97 -14.16
CA ALA A 138 -2.37 1.74 -13.71
C ALA A 138 -3.06 0.46 -14.22
N VAL A 139 -4.34 0.51 -14.62
CA VAL A 139 -5.07 -0.68 -15.03
C VAL A 139 -4.48 -1.30 -16.30
N GLU A 140 -4.23 -2.60 -16.24
CA GLU A 140 -3.85 -3.43 -17.39
C GLU A 140 -5.03 -4.26 -17.86
N THR A 141 -4.97 -4.75 -19.11
CA THR A 141 -5.91 -5.78 -19.59
C THR A 141 -5.22 -7.13 -19.54
N ARG A 142 -5.73 -8.05 -18.71
CA ARG A 142 -5.28 -9.45 -18.63
C ARG A 142 -6.45 -10.37 -18.96
N ASP A 143 -6.26 -11.27 -19.91
CA ASP A 143 -7.29 -12.22 -20.37
C ASP A 143 -8.62 -11.54 -20.75
N GLY A 144 -8.54 -10.35 -21.36
CA GLY A 144 -9.72 -9.55 -21.74
C GLY A 144 -10.48 -8.90 -20.58
N LYS A 145 -9.94 -8.97 -19.35
CA LYS A 145 -10.49 -8.32 -18.16
C LYS A 145 -9.56 -7.23 -17.64
N PRO A 146 -10.10 -6.15 -17.06
CA PRO A 146 -9.29 -5.17 -16.34
C PRO A 146 -8.64 -5.83 -15.12
N TYR A 147 -7.34 -5.65 -14.97
CA TYR A 147 -6.59 -6.07 -13.81
C TYR A 147 -5.81 -4.87 -13.26
N LEU A 148 -5.98 -4.59 -11.98
CA LEU A 148 -5.29 -3.52 -11.28
C LEU A 148 -4.55 -4.13 -10.10
N ASP A 149 -3.22 -3.96 -10.10
CA ASP A 149 -2.42 -4.21 -8.92
C ASP A 149 -2.30 -2.92 -8.11
N LEU A 150 -2.62 -2.99 -6.82
CA LEU A 150 -2.52 -1.83 -5.92
C LEU A 150 -1.06 -1.42 -5.72
N ASP A 151 -0.11 -2.34 -5.85
CA ASP A 151 1.33 -2.07 -5.71
C ASP A 151 1.89 -1.16 -6.82
N TRP A 152 1.18 -1.04 -7.95
CA TRP A 152 1.57 -0.12 -9.02
C TRP A 152 1.26 1.34 -8.72
N THR A 153 0.41 1.62 -7.72
CA THR A 153 0.06 2.98 -7.31
C THR A 153 0.72 3.31 -5.97
N LYS A 154 1.88 3.98 -6.03
CA LYS A 154 2.60 4.41 -4.82
C LYS A 154 1.93 5.61 -4.16
N ILE A 155 1.60 5.49 -2.88
CA ILE A 155 1.13 6.60 -2.03
C ILE A 155 2.31 7.12 -1.20
N GLU A 156 2.78 8.33 -1.49
CA GLU A 156 3.84 9.01 -0.74
C GLU A 156 3.24 10.13 0.12
N LYS A 157 3.46 10.08 1.44
CA LYS A 157 2.86 11.04 2.38
C LYS A 157 3.93 11.99 2.90
N LYS A 158 3.77 13.29 2.65
CA LYS A 158 4.61 14.34 3.22
C LYS A 158 3.78 15.30 4.06
N LYS A 159 4.22 15.53 5.30
CA LYS A 159 3.58 16.48 6.21
C LYS A 159 3.75 17.90 5.65
N GLY A 160 2.68 18.68 5.69
CA GLY A 160 2.66 20.07 5.25
C GLY A 160 1.53 20.34 4.24
N LYS A 161 1.25 21.64 4.02
CA LYS A 161 0.20 22.12 3.11
C LYS A 161 -1.21 21.56 3.43
N SER A 162 -2.14 21.73 2.50
CA SER A 162 -3.53 21.25 2.58
C SER A 162 -3.73 19.97 1.77
N ILE A 163 -4.82 19.23 2.04
CA ILE A 163 -5.22 18.04 1.27
C ILE A 163 -5.39 18.37 -0.22
N TYR A 164 -5.82 19.59 -0.54
CA TYR A 164 -5.97 20.09 -1.92
C TYR A 164 -4.65 20.24 -2.69
N GLU A 165 -3.50 20.07 -2.05
CA GLU A 165 -2.18 20.09 -2.69
C GLU A 165 -1.67 18.68 -3.00
N THR A 166 -2.48 17.65 -2.71
CA THR A 166 -2.21 16.27 -3.12
C THR A 166 -2.29 16.17 -4.64
N GLN A 167 -1.30 15.60 -5.30
CA GLN A 167 -1.28 15.51 -6.75
C GLN A 167 -0.95 14.10 -7.23
N LEU A 168 -1.52 13.73 -8.38
CA LEU A 168 -1.11 12.53 -9.09
C LEU A 168 0.18 12.82 -9.87
N VAL A 169 1.28 12.20 -9.43
CA VAL A 169 2.54 12.24 -10.17
C VAL A 169 2.55 11.09 -11.17
N ARG A 170 2.62 11.40 -12.46
CA ARG A 170 2.76 10.39 -13.53
C ARG A 170 4.20 9.89 -13.60
N GLY A 171 4.58 9.10 -12.60
CA GLY A 171 5.93 8.60 -12.40
C GLY A 171 6.07 8.11 -10.97
N ILE A 172 7.30 8.09 -10.45
CA ILE A 172 7.58 7.68 -9.08
C ILE A 172 8.11 8.85 -8.26
N VAL A 173 7.61 9.00 -7.04
CA VAL A 173 8.19 9.89 -6.04
C VAL A 173 9.05 9.04 -5.12
N LEU A 174 10.34 9.37 -5.02
CA LEU A 174 11.27 8.71 -4.12
C LEU A 174 11.58 9.65 -2.95
N ASP A 175 11.40 9.16 -1.74
CA ASP A 175 11.83 9.87 -0.53
C ASP A 175 13.33 9.66 -0.29
N LYS A 176 14.14 10.19 -1.22
CA LYS A 176 15.60 10.11 -1.23
C LYS A 176 16.20 11.42 -1.70
N GLU A 177 17.42 11.65 -1.27
CA GLU A 177 18.21 12.82 -1.63
C GLU A 177 19.25 12.47 -2.69
N VAL A 178 19.72 13.48 -3.40
CA VAL A 178 20.84 13.35 -4.32
C VAL A 178 22.12 13.17 -3.48
N VAL A 179 22.89 12.12 -3.78
CA VAL A 179 24.02 11.67 -2.94
C VAL A 179 25.12 12.73 -2.81
N HIS A 180 25.46 13.41 -3.91
CA HIS A 180 26.55 14.39 -3.93
C HIS A 180 26.04 15.81 -4.17
N PRO A 181 26.46 16.83 -3.40
CA PRO A 181 25.95 18.21 -3.51
C PRO A 181 26.29 18.90 -4.84
N GLY A 182 27.35 18.44 -5.53
CA GLY A 182 27.73 18.91 -6.86
C GLY A 182 26.90 18.33 -8.01
N MET A 183 26.02 17.36 -7.74
CA MET A 183 25.15 16.79 -8.77
C MET A 183 23.96 17.71 -9.06
N PRO A 184 23.44 17.72 -10.30
CA PRO A 184 22.31 18.55 -10.66
C PRO A 184 21.04 18.12 -9.89
N LYS A 185 20.37 19.09 -9.27
CA LYS A 185 19.07 18.87 -8.58
C LYS A 185 17.88 18.73 -9.54
N ARG A 186 18.07 19.08 -10.81
CA ARG A 186 17.05 19.00 -11.86
C ARG A 186 17.68 18.59 -13.17
N VAL A 187 17.14 17.54 -13.79
CA VAL A 187 17.56 17.04 -15.10
C VAL A 187 16.34 17.04 -16.02
N THR A 188 16.45 17.66 -17.20
CA THR A 188 15.42 17.59 -18.25
C THR A 188 15.80 16.50 -19.25
N ASN A 189 14.80 15.80 -19.83
CA ASN A 189 15.02 14.64 -20.72
C ASN A 189 15.92 13.58 -20.08
N ALA A 190 15.54 13.16 -18.87
CA ALA A 190 16.31 12.19 -18.11
C ALA A 190 16.32 10.80 -18.79
N LYS A 191 17.52 10.24 -18.96
CA LYS A 191 17.79 8.84 -19.27
C LYS A 191 18.18 8.16 -17.97
N ILE A 192 17.23 7.43 -17.40
CA ILE A 192 17.34 6.85 -16.07
C ILE A 192 17.91 5.43 -16.18
N ALA A 193 19.03 5.16 -15.50
CA ALA A 193 19.55 3.81 -15.28
C ALA A 193 19.13 3.32 -13.88
N ILE A 194 18.68 2.07 -13.80
CA ILE A 194 18.27 1.44 -12.54
C ILE A 194 19.23 0.27 -12.29
N LEU A 195 19.88 0.26 -11.12
CA LEU A 195 20.88 -0.74 -10.76
C LEU A 195 20.50 -1.45 -9.46
N ASP A 196 20.51 -2.78 -9.47
CA ASP A 196 20.45 -3.64 -8.27
C ASP A 196 21.87 -4.09 -7.83
N ALA A 197 22.84 -3.19 -7.97
CA ALA A 197 24.22 -3.42 -7.60
C ALA A 197 24.78 -2.18 -6.87
N PRO A 198 25.74 -2.37 -5.94
CA PRO A 198 26.42 -1.24 -5.33
C PRO A 198 27.41 -0.64 -6.33
N LEU A 199 27.61 0.67 -6.27
CA LEU A 199 28.72 1.34 -6.92
C LEU A 199 29.88 1.45 -5.93
N GLU A 200 30.37 0.30 -5.50
CA GLU A 200 31.42 0.14 -4.49
C GLU A 200 32.41 -0.92 -4.98
N ILE A 201 33.58 -0.99 -4.34
CA ILE A 201 34.56 -2.03 -4.65
C ILE A 201 34.10 -3.34 -4.01
N GLU A 202 33.69 -4.28 -4.87
CA GLU A 202 33.23 -5.59 -4.42
C GLU A 202 34.37 -6.37 -3.75
N LYS A 203 34.13 -6.81 -2.51
CA LYS A 203 35.04 -7.70 -1.80
C LYS A 203 34.78 -9.14 -2.25
N PRO A 204 35.84 -9.94 -2.50
CA PRO A 204 35.67 -11.35 -2.80
C PRO A 204 34.92 -12.08 -1.68
N GLU A 205 34.10 -13.06 -2.04
CA GLU A 205 33.36 -13.88 -1.06
C GLU A 205 34.30 -14.67 -0.13
N TRP A 206 35.51 -15.00 -0.59
CA TRP A 206 36.53 -15.67 0.22
C TRP A 206 37.47 -14.69 0.92
N THR A 207 37.89 -15.04 2.13
CA THR A 207 38.83 -14.25 2.94
C THR A 207 40.15 -14.04 2.21
N THR A 208 40.25 -12.91 1.52
CA THR A 208 41.44 -12.51 0.77
C THR A 208 42.16 -11.45 1.58
N LYS A 209 43.45 -11.70 1.90
CA LYS A 209 44.31 -10.71 2.56
C LYS A 209 45.36 -10.24 1.57
N ILE A 210 45.39 -8.95 1.33
CA ILE A 210 46.43 -8.32 0.52
C ILE A 210 47.66 -8.15 1.41
N SER A 211 48.79 -8.72 0.98
CA SER A 211 50.07 -8.57 1.67
C SER A 211 50.90 -7.51 0.95
N VAL A 212 51.04 -6.35 1.55
CA VAL A 212 51.82 -5.24 0.98
C VAL A 212 53.28 -5.37 1.44
N THR A 213 54.20 -5.39 0.48
CA THR A 213 55.65 -5.58 0.72
C THR A 213 56.49 -4.32 0.48
N SER A 214 55.92 -3.28 -0.15
CA SER A 214 56.57 -1.98 -0.33
C SER A 214 55.57 -0.83 -0.26
N PRO A 215 56.01 0.40 0.08
CA PRO A 215 55.15 1.59 0.05
C PRO A 215 54.52 1.87 -1.32
N ASP A 216 55.23 1.55 -2.41
CA ASP A 216 54.73 1.75 -3.78
C ASP A 216 53.52 0.86 -4.10
N GLN A 217 53.44 -0.34 -3.52
CA GLN A 217 52.30 -1.24 -3.67
C GLN A 217 51.03 -0.70 -3.01
N ILE A 218 51.17 0.08 -1.92
CA ILE A 218 50.02 0.75 -1.28
C ILE A 218 49.40 1.74 -2.27
N LYS A 219 50.24 2.56 -2.90
CA LYS A 219 49.78 3.57 -3.86
C LYS A 219 49.16 2.92 -5.10
N ALA A 220 49.82 1.91 -5.67
CA ALA A 220 49.29 1.19 -6.83
C ALA A 220 47.93 0.53 -6.55
N PHE A 221 47.72 0.04 -5.32
CA PHE A 221 46.44 -0.54 -4.93
C PHE A 221 45.33 0.51 -4.85
N LEU A 222 45.59 1.66 -4.22
CA LEU A 222 44.64 2.78 -4.15
C LEU A 222 44.30 3.33 -5.55
N ASP A 223 45.30 3.41 -6.44
CA ASP A 223 45.10 3.85 -7.83
C ASP A 223 44.21 2.85 -8.59
N GLN A 224 44.42 1.54 -8.39
CA GLN A 224 43.61 0.48 -9.00
C GLN A 224 42.14 0.50 -8.51
N GLU A 225 41.94 0.71 -7.21
CA GLU A 225 40.61 0.86 -6.61
C GLU A 225 39.84 2.02 -7.24
N ALA A 226 40.51 3.18 -7.40
CA ALA A 226 39.94 4.34 -8.06
C ALA A 226 39.64 4.10 -9.55
N GLU A 227 40.51 3.35 -10.25
CA GLU A 227 40.30 3.01 -11.66
C GLU A 227 39.10 2.08 -11.88
N ILE A 228 38.88 1.12 -10.99
CA ILE A 228 37.71 0.23 -11.03
C ILE A 228 36.42 1.05 -10.88
N LEU A 229 36.33 1.90 -9.84
CA LEU A 229 35.16 2.75 -9.63
C LEU A 229 34.91 3.69 -10.82
N LYS A 230 35.99 4.29 -11.34
CA LYS A 230 35.92 5.15 -12.52
C LYS A 230 35.39 4.38 -13.74
N SER A 231 35.80 3.13 -13.93
CA SER A 231 35.33 2.31 -15.06
C SER A 231 33.81 2.07 -15.02
N TYR A 232 33.22 1.90 -13.82
CA TYR A 232 31.78 1.75 -13.66
C TYR A 232 31.04 3.03 -14.06
N VAL A 233 31.53 4.18 -13.57
CA VAL A 233 30.96 5.49 -13.90
C VAL A 233 31.11 5.82 -15.39
N ASP A 234 32.27 5.54 -15.98
CA ASP A 234 32.53 5.75 -17.41
C ASP A 234 31.62 4.86 -18.27
N HIS A 235 31.34 3.62 -17.84
CA HIS A 235 30.37 2.76 -18.50
C HIS A 235 28.96 3.36 -18.47
N LEU A 236 28.52 3.86 -17.31
CA LEU A 236 27.22 4.54 -17.16
C LEU A 236 27.15 5.83 -17.99
N ALA A 237 28.25 6.56 -18.11
CA ALA A 237 28.34 7.72 -18.97
C ALA A 237 28.26 7.34 -20.47
N SER A 238 28.87 6.20 -20.87
CA SER A 238 28.91 5.75 -22.27
C SER A 238 27.52 5.38 -22.83
N ILE A 239 26.65 4.80 -22.01
CA ILE A 239 25.24 4.55 -22.35
C ILE A 239 24.41 5.85 -22.40
N GLY A 240 24.99 6.97 -21.97
CA GLY A 240 24.34 8.29 -21.93
C GLY A 240 23.31 8.42 -20.83
N ALA A 241 23.39 7.63 -19.76
CA ALA A 241 22.54 7.80 -18.59
C ALA A 241 22.90 9.12 -17.89
N ASN A 242 21.89 9.91 -17.54
CA ASN A 242 22.07 11.19 -16.85
C ASN A 242 21.42 11.20 -15.46
N VAL A 243 20.70 10.15 -15.11
CA VAL A 243 20.17 9.87 -13.77
C VAL A 243 20.40 8.39 -13.49
N VAL A 244 20.97 8.07 -12.34
CA VAL A 244 21.21 6.68 -11.91
C VAL A 244 20.52 6.47 -10.57
N ILE A 245 19.73 5.41 -10.47
CA ILE A 245 19.06 5.00 -9.25
C ILE A 245 19.64 3.64 -8.88
N THR A 246 20.35 3.59 -7.75
CA THR A 246 20.92 2.35 -7.22
C THR A 246 20.12 1.87 -6.02
N GLN A 247 19.90 0.57 -5.93
CA GLN A 247 19.28 -0.04 -4.75
C GLN A 247 20.26 -0.12 -3.56
N LYS A 248 21.56 -0.20 -3.86
CA LYS A 248 22.65 -0.33 -2.88
C LYS A 248 23.49 0.95 -2.82
N GLY A 249 24.56 0.92 -2.02
CA GLY A 249 25.42 2.08 -1.76
C GLY A 249 26.23 2.55 -2.98
N ILE A 250 26.77 3.75 -2.84
CA ILE A 250 27.59 4.45 -3.83
C ILE A 250 28.77 5.05 -3.06
N ASP A 251 29.99 4.66 -3.42
CA ASP A 251 31.25 5.24 -2.92
C ASP A 251 31.69 6.48 -3.72
#